data_AF-A0A2J6W5E0-F1
#
_entry.id   AF-A0A2J6W5E0-F1
#
_cell.length_a   1.000
_cell.length_b   1.000
_cell.length_c   1.000
_cell.angle_alpha   90.00
_cell.angle_beta   90.00
_cell.angle_gamma   90.00
#
_symmetry.space_group_name_H-M   'P 1'
#
loop_
_entity.id
_entity.type
_entity.pdbx_description
1 polymer ?
#
loop_
_entity_poly.entity_id
_entity_poly.type
_entity_poly.pdbx_seq_one_letter_code
_entity_poly.pdbx_strand_id
1 'polypeptide(L)'
;MMDIYRFSFPLDNIIVTIFDNINIDPKSLSDISKNNQPSSIIFSIPEKINPCSLALIYSYVMEDYDIGENRISNIALRALLYLTRSNQLSSAIEKSKSYKNIAIVTNSINSLIKALSSLNIKYEKIKETKIGCNLNELNDITSFRLLKLLL
;
A
#
# COMPACT_ATOMS: atom_id res chain seq x y z
N MET A 1 7.38 19.09 6.79
CA MET A 1 7.52 17.90 7.69
C MET A 1 6.56 16.82 7.22
N MET A 2 7.00 15.57 7.15
CA MET A 2 6.21 14.42 6.65
C MET A 2 6.05 13.39 7.77
N ASP A 3 4.81 12.97 8.01
CA ASP A 3 4.51 11.93 9.00
C ASP A 3 4.68 10.54 8.38
N ILE A 4 5.35 9.66 9.13
CA ILE A 4 5.40 8.23 8.84
C ILE A 4 4.80 7.45 10.01
N TYR A 5 4.18 6.32 9.68
CA TYR A 5 3.69 5.36 10.65
C TYR A 5 4.58 4.13 10.60
N ARG A 6 5.21 3.80 11.73
CA ARG A 6 6.05 2.60 11.85
C ARG A 6 5.28 1.51 12.58
N PHE A 7 5.22 0.34 11.97
CA PHE A 7 4.57 -0.84 12.52
C PHE A 7 5.61 -1.94 12.73
N SER A 8 5.45 -2.65 13.84
CA SER A 8 6.27 -3.81 14.20
C SER A 8 5.40 -4.79 14.96
N PHE A 9 5.47 -6.07 14.60
CA PHE A 9 4.75 -7.21 15.18
C PHE A 9 3.20 -7.16 15.06
N PRO A 10 2.53 -8.21 14.55
CA PRO A 10 3.11 -9.43 13.94
C PRO A 10 3.76 -9.17 12.57
N LEU A 11 3.76 -7.92 12.10
CA LEU A 11 4.33 -7.50 10.82
C LEU A 11 5.85 -7.26 10.93
N ASP A 12 6.55 -7.39 9.80
CA ASP A 12 7.91 -6.85 9.64
C ASP A 12 7.92 -5.33 9.93
N ASN A 13 9.11 -4.76 10.10
CA ASN A 13 9.28 -3.31 10.28
C ASN A 13 8.73 -2.55 9.06
N ILE A 14 7.45 -2.15 9.09
CA ILE A 14 6.76 -1.50 7.98
C ILE A 14 6.60 -0.02 8.27
N ILE A 15 6.85 0.76 7.23
CA ILE A 15 6.71 2.21 7.18
C ILE A 15 5.60 2.53 6.19
N VAL A 16 4.58 3.22 6.67
CA VAL A 16 3.48 3.75 5.87
C VAL A 16 3.57 5.27 5.87
N THR A 17 3.42 5.88 4.70
CA THR A 17 3.12 7.31 4.57
C THR A 17 1.92 7.49 3.66
N ILE A 18 1.11 8.50 3.96
CA ILE A 18 -0.10 8.84 3.21
C ILE A 18 0.03 10.28 2.74
N PHE A 19 -0.34 10.52 1.49
CA PHE A 19 -0.40 11.85 0.92
C PHE A 19 -1.80 12.14 0.40
N ASP A 20 -2.32 13.28 0.81
CA ASP A 20 -3.65 13.73 0.42
C ASP A 20 -3.62 14.49 -0.90
N ASN A 21 -4.63 14.24 -1.74
CA ASN A 21 -4.89 15.00 -2.96
C ASN A 21 -3.68 15.13 -3.93
N ILE A 22 -2.90 14.06 -4.07
CA ILE A 22 -1.84 14.02 -5.08
C ILE A 22 -2.46 13.72 -6.45
N ASN A 23 -2.40 14.72 -7.34
CA ASN A 23 -2.85 14.59 -8.71
C ASN A 23 -1.77 13.94 -9.58
N ILE A 24 -1.76 12.60 -9.64
CA ILE A 24 -0.93 11.81 -10.55
C ILE A 24 -1.84 11.00 -11.45
N ASP A 25 -1.57 10.99 -12.75
CA ASP A 25 -2.36 10.19 -13.67
C ASP A 25 -2.18 8.68 -13.35
N PRO A 26 -3.23 7.86 -13.47
CA PRO A 26 -3.17 6.44 -13.07
C PRO A 26 -2.09 5.64 -13.79
N LYS A 27 -1.74 6.01 -15.03
CA LYS A 27 -0.72 5.30 -15.81
C LYS A 27 0.67 5.59 -15.26
N SER A 28 1.01 6.85 -15.03
CA SER A 28 2.26 7.25 -14.38
C SER A 28 2.38 6.65 -12.98
N LEU A 29 1.29 6.63 -12.19
CA LEU A 29 1.30 5.98 -10.88
C LEU A 29 1.63 4.49 -10.98
N SER A 30 1.03 3.79 -11.94
CA SER A 30 1.31 2.38 -12.22
C SER A 30 2.77 2.15 -12.60
N ASP A 31 3.33 2.99 -13.48
CA ASP A 31 4.72 2.88 -13.94
C ASP A 31 5.71 3.19 -12.81
N ILE A 32 5.47 4.26 -12.04
CA ILE A 32 6.26 4.61 -10.85
C ILE A 32 6.24 3.48 -9.83
N SER A 33 5.05 2.91 -9.56
CA SER A 33 4.93 1.78 -8.65
C SER A 33 5.73 0.56 -9.14
N LYS A 34 5.61 0.22 -10.43
CA LYS A 34 6.32 -0.92 -11.02
C LYS A 34 7.85 -0.77 -10.94
N ASN A 35 8.36 0.46 -10.99
CA ASN A 35 9.80 0.73 -10.88
C ASN A 35 10.34 0.72 -9.44
N ASN A 36 9.44 0.79 -8.45
CA ASN A 36 9.80 0.80 -7.03
C ASN A 36 9.55 -0.54 -6.33
N GLN A 37 8.84 -1.47 -6.96
CA GLN A 37 8.59 -2.81 -6.42
C GLN A 37 9.85 -3.72 -6.51
N PRO A 38 10.03 -4.70 -5.61
CA PRO A 38 9.22 -4.96 -4.41
C PRO A 38 9.57 -4.05 -3.23
N SER A 39 10.62 -3.21 -3.35
CA SER A 39 11.14 -2.40 -2.25
C SER A 39 10.12 -1.43 -1.63
N SER A 40 9.22 -0.87 -2.45
CA SER A 40 8.10 -0.04 -2.01
C SER A 40 6.87 -0.35 -2.84
N ILE A 41 5.69 -0.38 -2.21
CA ILE A 41 4.40 -0.41 -2.90
C ILE A 41 3.82 1.01 -2.88
N ILE A 42 3.46 1.51 -4.06
CA ILE A 42 2.86 2.84 -4.23
C ILE A 42 1.51 2.67 -4.91
N PHE A 43 0.42 3.11 -4.29
CA PHE A 43 -0.93 2.93 -4.83
C PHE A 43 -1.90 3.98 -4.33
N SER A 44 -2.97 4.19 -5.11
CA SER A 44 -4.05 5.10 -4.74
C SER A 44 -4.92 4.49 -3.65
N ILE A 45 -5.37 5.33 -2.72
CA ILE A 45 -6.15 4.94 -1.54
C ILE A 45 -7.35 5.86 -1.34
N PRO A 46 -8.45 5.37 -0.71
CA PRO A 46 -9.58 6.23 -0.37
C PRO A 46 -9.17 7.31 0.64
N GLU A 47 -9.97 8.37 0.73
CA GLU A 47 -9.73 9.50 1.63
C GLU A 47 -9.60 9.06 3.09
N LYS A 48 -10.45 8.12 3.51
CA LYS A 48 -10.42 7.55 4.87
C LYS A 48 -9.90 6.13 4.82
N ILE A 49 -8.66 5.96 5.26
CA ILE A 49 -8.09 4.64 5.51
C ILE A 49 -7.14 4.65 6.71
N ASN A 50 -7.20 3.57 7.48
CA ASN A 50 -6.32 3.35 8.61
C ASN A 50 -4.92 2.91 8.11
N PRO A 51 -3.83 3.57 8.55
CA PRO A 51 -2.48 3.15 8.23
C PRO A 51 -2.17 1.68 8.61
N CYS A 52 -2.82 1.13 9.65
CA CYS A 52 -2.70 -0.28 10.01
C CYS A 52 -3.20 -1.22 8.91
N SER A 53 -4.32 -0.86 8.25
CA SER A 53 -4.85 -1.62 7.12
C SER A 53 -3.87 -1.64 5.96
N LEU A 54 -3.19 -0.52 5.68
CA LEU A 54 -2.18 -0.43 4.63
C LEU A 54 -0.94 -1.27 4.96
N ALA A 55 -0.51 -1.27 6.21
CA ALA A 55 0.59 -2.12 6.67
C ALA A 55 0.24 -3.60 6.53
N LEU A 56 -0.98 -4.01 6.92
CA LEU A 56 -1.45 -5.39 6.76
C LEU A 56 -1.51 -5.81 5.29
N ILE A 57 -2.05 -4.94 4.42
CA ILE A 57 -2.09 -5.18 2.98
C ILE A 57 -0.67 -5.40 2.44
N TYR A 58 0.29 -4.56 2.85
CA TYR A 58 1.68 -4.74 2.44
C TYR A 58 2.24 -6.09 2.85
N SER A 59 2.07 -6.52 4.10
CA SER A 59 2.53 -7.84 4.56
C SER A 59 1.94 -8.97 3.72
N TYR A 60 0.63 -8.96 3.52
CA TYR A 60 -0.05 -9.98 2.72
C TYR A 60 0.41 -10.01 1.27
N VAL A 61 0.65 -8.84 0.70
CA VAL A 61 1.16 -8.72 -0.67
C VAL A 61 2.59 -9.23 -0.78
N MET A 62 3.45 -8.98 0.22
CA MET A 62 4.83 -9.48 0.24
C MET A 62 4.88 -10.98 0.48
N GLU A 63 4.09 -11.51 1.41
CA GLU A 63 3.96 -12.96 1.61
C GLU A 63 3.52 -13.67 0.33
N ASP A 64 2.47 -13.17 -0.33
CA ASP A 64 2.01 -13.69 -1.61
C ASP A 64 3.08 -13.59 -2.71
N TYR A 65 3.91 -12.54 -2.66
CA TYR A 65 4.98 -12.34 -3.63
C TYR A 65 6.09 -13.37 -3.45
N ASP A 66 6.49 -13.64 -2.20
CA ASP A 66 7.57 -14.55 -1.84
C ASP A 66 7.23 -16.02 -2.13
N ILE A 67 5.96 -16.43 -1.97
CA ILE A 67 5.51 -17.80 -2.30
C ILE A 67 5.33 -18.04 -3.81
N GLY A 68 5.55 -17.03 -4.65
CA GLY A 68 5.49 -17.17 -6.10
C GLY A 68 4.09 -17.28 -6.71
N GLU A 69 3.02 -16.97 -5.95
CA GLU A 69 1.63 -16.96 -6.44
C GLU A 69 1.31 -15.73 -7.31
N ASN A 70 2.25 -15.29 -8.14
CA ASN A 70 2.19 -14.03 -8.88
C ASN A 70 1.59 -14.16 -10.28
N ARG A 71 0.26 -14.19 -10.36
CA ARG A 71 -0.45 -13.95 -11.65
C ARG A 71 -0.42 -12.49 -12.11
N ILE A 72 -0.10 -11.55 -11.20
CA ILE A 72 -0.03 -10.10 -11.48
C ILE A 72 1.39 -9.62 -11.24
N SER A 73 2.04 -9.12 -12.30
CA SER A 73 3.44 -8.66 -12.24
C SER A 73 3.63 -7.30 -11.57
N ASN A 74 2.57 -6.52 -11.42
CA ASN A 74 2.58 -5.27 -10.67
C ASN A 74 2.00 -5.49 -9.27
N ILE A 75 2.87 -5.43 -8.27
CA ILE A 75 2.57 -5.70 -6.86
C ILE A 75 1.54 -4.70 -6.30
N ALA A 76 1.55 -3.45 -6.76
CA ALA A 76 0.56 -2.46 -6.33
C ALA A 76 -0.86 -2.77 -6.82
N LEU A 77 -1.02 -3.44 -7.96
CA LEU A 77 -2.34 -3.90 -8.39
C LEU A 77 -2.88 -5.00 -7.47
N ARG A 78 -2.00 -5.81 -6.87
CA ARG A 78 -2.40 -6.77 -5.84
C ARG A 78 -2.78 -6.06 -4.54
N ALA A 79 -2.00 -5.07 -4.11
CA ALA A 79 -2.37 -4.24 -2.97
C ALA A 79 -3.74 -3.59 -3.18
N LEU A 80 -4.03 -3.15 -4.40
CA LEU A 80 -5.33 -2.59 -4.76
C LEU A 80 -6.47 -3.62 -4.64
N LEU A 81 -6.27 -4.87 -5.06
CA LEU A 81 -7.27 -5.93 -4.87
C LEU A 81 -7.63 -6.14 -3.40
N TYR A 82 -6.61 -6.18 -2.53
CA TYR A 82 -6.82 -6.29 -1.09
C TYR A 82 -7.52 -5.07 -0.51
N LEU A 83 -7.08 -3.88 -0.90
CA LEU A 83 -7.67 -2.61 -0.48
C LEU A 83 -9.17 -2.54 -0.81
N THR A 84 -9.53 -2.90 -2.04
CA THR A 84 -10.91 -2.78 -2.54
C THR A 84 -11.75 -4.03 -2.29
N ARG A 85 -11.14 -5.08 -1.70
CA ARG A 85 -11.75 -6.40 -1.46
C ARG A 85 -12.40 -6.94 -2.73
N SER A 86 -11.67 -6.85 -3.83
CA SER A 86 -12.15 -7.19 -5.17
C SER A 86 -11.53 -8.49 -5.65
N ASN A 87 -12.35 -9.42 -6.15
CA ASN A 87 -11.87 -10.66 -6.76
C ASN A 87 -11.34 -10.45 -8.19
N GLN A 88 -11.68 -9.32 -8.81
CA GLN A 88 -11.28 -8.97 -10.18
C GLN A 88 -10.55 -7.63 -10.22
N LEU A 89 -9.47 -7.56 -11.01
CA LEU A 89 -8.66 -6.36 -11.16
C LEU A 89 -9.43 -5.19 -11.77
N SER A 90 -10.28 -5.45 -12.76
CA SER A 90 -11.15 -4.43 -13.38
C SER A 90 -12.02 -3.71 -12.35
N SER A 91 -12.61 -4.45 -11.41
CA SER A 91 -13.43 -3.90 -10.32
C SER A 91 -12.60 -3.07 -9.34
N ALA A 92 -11.37 -3.52 -9.04
CA ALA A 92 -10.47 -2.80 -8.15
C ALA A 92 -10.03 -1.46 -8.76
N ILE A 93 -9.67 -1.47 -10.05
CA ILE A 93 -9.32 -0.26 -10.82
C ILE A 93 -10.51 0.70 -10.89
N GLU A 94 -11.72 0.20 -11.14
CA GLU A 94 -12.90 1.05 -11.23
C GLU A 94 -13.16 1.81 -9.92
N LYS A 95 -13.09 1.11 -8.79
CA LYS A 95 -13.23 1.72 -7.45
C LYS A 95 -12.14 2.78 -7.19
N SER A 96 -10.92 2.51 -7.65
CA SER A 96 -9.77 3.37 -7.38
C SER A 96 -9.74 4.67 -8.19
N LYS A 97 -10.53 4.80 -9.26
CA LYS A 97 -10.64 6.05 -10.03
C LYS A 97 -11.09 7.25 -9.18
N SER A 98 -11.83 7.00 -8.11
CA SER A 98 -12.29 8.04 -7.17
C SER A 98 -11.26 8.43 -6.11
N TYR A 99 -10.16 7.67 -6.00
CA TYR A 99 -9.15 7.83 -4.97
C TYR A 99 -8.18 8.96 -5.33
N LYS A 100 -8.11 9.97 -4.46
CA LYS A 100 -7.24 11.15 -4.64
C LYS A 100 -5.98 11.09 -3.76
N ASN A 101 -5.92 10.12 -2.86
CA ASN A 101 -4.84 9.95 -1.92
C ASN A 101 -3.89 8.85 -2.40
N ILE A 102 -2.62 8.93 -2.00
CA ILE A 102 -1.60 7.93 -2.33
C ILE A 102 -0.96 7.44 -1.04
N ALA A 103 -0.77 6.12 -0.96
CA ALA A 103 0.06 5.51 0.07
C ALA A 103 1.40 5.07 -0.53
N ILE A 104 2.47 5.24 0.25
CA ILE A 104 3.73 4.52 0.05
C ILE A 104 3.93 3.63 1.25
N VAL A 105 4.11 2.34 1.00
CA VAL A 105 4.36 1.33 2.04
C VAL A 105 5.65 0.58 1.72
N THR A 106 6.54 0.48 2.70
CA THR A 106 7.87 -0.12 2.54
C THR A 106 8.41 -0.62 3.89
N ASN A 107 9.47 -1.41 3.89
CA ASN A 107 10.18 -1.81 5.10
C ASN A 107 11.47 -1.02 5.38
N SER A 108 11.81 -0.04 4.54
CA SER A 108 13.07 0.70 4.61
C SER A 108 12.91 2.19 4.33
N ILE A 109 13.57 3.02 5.14
CA ILE A 109 13.62 4.47 4.93
C ILE A 109 14.28 4.80 3.58
N ASN A 110 15.29 4.07 3.15
CA ASN A 110 15.95 4.33 1.87
C ASN A 110 14.99 4.08 0.69
N SER A 111 14.19 3.01 0.77
CA SER A 111 13.15 2.69 -0.22
C SER A 111 12.02 3.73 -0.22
N LEU A 112 11.65 4.27 0.95
CA LEU A 112 10.72 5.40 1.06
C LEU A 112 11.27 6.62 0.32
N ILE A 113 12.52 7.01 0.60
CA ILE A 113 13.16 8.18 -0.02
C ILE A 113 13.22 8.04 -1.54
N LYS A 114 13.57 6.85 -2.06
CA LYS A 114 13.57 6.55 -3.49
C LYS A 114 12.18 6.69 -4.12
N ALA A 115 11.14 6.20 -3.44
CA ALA A 115 9.76 6.32 -3.87
C ALA A 115 9.29 7.80 -3.91
N LEU A 116 9.63 8.59 -2.88
CA LEU A 116 9.33 10.02 -2.84
C LEU A 116 9.98 10.79 -3.99
N SER A 117 11.26 10.49 -4.27
CA SER A 117 11.98 11.07 -5.40
C SER A 117 11.31 10.73 -6.73
N SER A 118 10.86 9.47 -6.90
CA SER A 118 10.14 9.02 -8.10
C SER A 118 8.80 9.74 -8.31
N LEU A 119 8.16 10.18 -7.22
CA LEU A 119 6.91 10.96 -7.24
C LEU A 119 7.15 12.48 -7.26
N ASN A 120 8.41 12.94 -7.32
CA ASN A 120 8.80 14.35 -7.16
C ASN A 120 8.27 15.00 -5.85
N ILE A 121 8.08 14.21 -4.79
CA ILE A 121 7.62 14.70 -3.50
C ILE A 121 8.82 15.15 -2.68
N LYS A 122 8.85 16.44 -2.33
CA LYS A 122 9.86 17.02 -1.45
C LYS A 122 9.47 16.83 0.01
N TYR A 123 10.44 16.53 0.86
CA TYR A 123 10.27 16.46 2.31
C TYR A 123 11.48 17.12 3.00
N GLU A 124 11.22 17.85 4.08
CA GLU A 124 12.28 18.51 4.86
C GLU A 124 12.75 17.64 6.03
N LYS A 125 11.80 17.01 6.72
CA LYS A 125 12.03 16.18 7.90
C LYS A 125 10.96 15.11 7.99
N ILE A 126 11.39 13.91 8.38
CA ILE A 126 10.53 12.77 8.67
C ILE A 126 10.19 12.77 10.16
N LYS A 127 8.91 12.69 10.49
CA LYS A 127 8.39 12.56 11.86
C LYS A 127 7.70 11.21 12.00
N GLU A 128 8.09 10.46 13.02
CA GLU A 128 7.43 9.18 13.32
C GLU A 128 6.19 9.43 14.20
N THR A 129 5.06 8.88 13.77
CA THR A 129 3.77 8.96 14.45
C THR A 129 3.35 7.56 14.88
N LYS A 130 3.06 7.41 16.17
CA LYS A 130 2.56 6.16 16.75
C LYS A 130 1.04 6.12 16.68
N ILE A 131 0.49 4.99 16.27
CA ILE A 131 -0.97 4.74 16.23
C ILE A 131 -1.25 3.36 16.82
N GLY A 132 -2.41 3.22 17.47
CA GLY A 132 -2.94 1.92 17.86
C GLY A 132 -3.80 1.32 16.75
N CYS A 133 -3.59 0.03 16.44
CA CYS A 133 -4.40 -0.66 15.44
C CYS A 133 -5.71 -1.19 16.04
N ASN A 134 -6.82 -0.94 15.34
CA ASN A 134 -8.13 -1.51 15.66
C ASN A 134 -8.31 -2.83 14.90
N LEU A 135 -8.58 -3.93 15.61
CA LEU A 135 -8.71 -5.27 15.04
C LEU A 135 -9.90 -5.40 14.07
N ASN A 136 -10.98 -4.64 14.26
CA ASN A 136 -12.19 -4.80 13.44
C ASN A 136 -11.94 -4.50 11.96
N GLU A 137 -11.15 -3.47 11.65
CA GLU A 137 -10.82 -3.11 10.25
C GLU A 137 -9.81 -4.07 9.62
N LEU A 138 -8.97 -4.72 10.44
CA LEU A 138 -8.02 -5.72 9.99
C LEU A 138 -8.74 -7.02 9.61
N ASN A 139 -9.77 -7.40 10.38
CA ASN A 139 -10.56 -8.62 10.15
C ASN A 139 -11.13 -8.70 8.73
N ASP A 140 -11.69 -7.60 8.20
CA ASP A 140 -12.25 -7.58 6.84
C ASP A 140 -11.22 -7.94 5.77
N ILE A 141 -10.00 -7.40 5.89
CA ILE A 141 -8.91 -7.62 4.93
C ILE A 141 -8.37 -9.05 5.08
N THR A 142 -8.20 -9.52 6.32
CA THR A 142 -7.79 -10.89 6.63
C THR A 142 -8.80 -11.91 6.10
N SER A 143 -10.10 -11.72 6.37
CA SER A 143 -11.15 -12.62 5.87
C SER A 143 -11.18 -12.67 4.35
N PHE A 144 -11.03 -11.52 3.67
CA PHE A 144 -10.93 -11.49 2.22
C PHE A 144 -9.73 -12.27 1.69
N ARG A 145 -8.54 -12.13 2.32
CA ARG A 145 -7.36 -12.92 1.95
C ARG A 145 -7.57 -14.41 2.15
N LEU A 146 -8.12 -14.83 3.29
CA LEU A 146 -8.38 -16.23 3.59
C LEU A 146 -9.32 -16.86 2.55
N LEU A 147 -10.40 -16.18 2.17
CA LEU A 147 -11.30 -16.66 1.13
C LEU A 147 -10.60 -16.83 -0.22
N LYS A 148 -9.68 -15.92 -0.56
CA LYS A 148 -8.92 -15.99 -1.80
C LYS A 148 -7.91 -17.15 -1.83
N LEU A 149 -7.34 -17.52 -0.69
CA LEU A 149 -6.40 -18.65 -0.58
C LEU A 149 -7.10 -20.03 -0.62
N LEU A 150 -8.41 -20.06 -0.35
CA LEU A 150 -9.22 -21.29 -0.35
C LEU A 150 -9.84 -21.61 -1.72
N LEU A 151 -9.81 -20.68 -2.67
CA LEU A 151 -10.42 -20.76 -4.02
C LEU A 151 -9.35 -20.92 -5.10
#